data_AF-A0A3B0WVD1-F1
#
_entry.id   AF-A0A3B0WVD1-F1
#
_cell.length_a   1.000
_cell.length_b   1.000
_cell.length_c   1.000
_cell.angle_alpha   90.00
_cell.angle_beta   90.00
_cell.angle_gamma   90.00
#
_symmetry.space_group_name_H-M   'P 1'
#
loop_
_entity.id
_entity.type
_entity.pdbx_description
1 polymer ?
#
loop_
_entity_poly.entity_id
_entity_poly.type
_entity_poly.pdbx_seq_one_letter_code
_entity_poly.pdbx_strand_id
1 'polypeptide(L)'
;MNAIPLIQRVTAILWPAFIVAGIATILFTVAFDPAIIFIEHDISRLGSYTITFFVFWVFGAANAAATCYFLKPCEAVNTARERAKEEAVQVAIEAAARIATAQGSKADHSI
;
A
#
# COMPACT_ATOMS: atom_id res chain seq x y z
N MET A 1 9.53 -11.23 8.53
CA MET A 1 8.32 -10.38 8.42
C MET A 1 7.83 -10.47 6.98
N ASN A 2 6.71 -11.14 6.73
CA ASN A 2 6.18 -11.26 5.37
C ASN A 2 5.74 -9.87 4.91
N ALA A 3 6.56 -9.21 4.09
CA ALA A 3 6.17 -7.99 3.41
C ALA A 3 4.90 -8.32 2.63
N ILE A 4 3.77 -7.70 2.98
CA ILE A 4 2.52 -7.90 2.25
C ILE A 4 2.84 -7.54 0.80
N PRO A 5 2.80 -8.52 -0.12
CA PRO A 5 3.28 -8.31 -1.47
C PRO A 5 2.42 -7.22 -2.13
N LEU A 6 3.04 -6.38 -2.96
CA LEU A 6 2.34 -5.25 -3.59
C LEU A 6 1.05 -5.70 -4.30
N ILE A 7 1.08 -6.90 -4.90
CA ILE A 7 -0.09 -7.50 -5.54
C ILE A 7 -1.28 -7.65 -4.57
N GLN A 8 -1.04 -8.05 -3.32
CA GLN A 8 -2.11 -8.24 -2.33
C GLN A 8 -2.70 -6.89 -1.89
N ARG A 9 -1.87 -5.84 -1.79
CA ARG A 9 -2.34 -4.48 -1.47
C ARG A 9 -3.15 -3.88 -2.63
N VAL A 10 -2.69 -4.06 -3.86
CA VAL A 10 -3.36 -3.56 -5.06
C VAL A 10 -4.69 -4.28 -5.25
N THR A 11 -4.73 -5.61 -5.15
CA THR A 11 -5.98 -6.38 -5.25
C THR A 11 -6.98 -6.03 -4.16
N ALA A 12 -6.52 -5.77 -2.93
CA ALA A 12 -7.40 -5.34 -1.83
C ALA A 12 -8.07 -3.97 -2.07
N ILE A 13 -7.51 -3.13 -2.94
CA ILE A 13 -8.06 -1.82 -3.32
C ILE A 13 -8.91 -1.94 -4.58
N LEU A 14 -8.41 -2.62 -5.62
CA LEU A 14 -9.09 -2.77 -6.91
C LEU A 14 -10.42 -3.53 -6.79
N TRP A 15 -10.48 -4.53 -5.91
CA TRP A 15 -11.66 -5.38 -5.75
C TRP A 15 -12.91 -4.62 -5.24
N PRO A 16 -12.87 -3.95 -4.06
CA PRO A 16 -14.02 -3.16 -3.61
C PRO A 16 -14.30 -1.95 -4.52
N ALA A 17 -13.28 -1.35 -5.13
CA ALA A 17 -13.46 -0.27 -6.10
C ALA A 17 -14.28 -0.70 -7.33
N PHE A 18 -14.12 -1.95 -7.79
CA PHE A 18 -14.90 -2.51 -8.89
C PHE A 18 -16.41 -2.56 -8.58
N ILE A 19 -16.78 -2.99 -7.37
CA ILE A 19 -18.19 -3.05 -6.93
C ILE A 19 -18.79 -1.65 -6.85
N VAL A 20 -18.08 -0.71 -6.22
CA VAL A 20 -18.53 0.68 -6.09
C VAL A 20 -18.68 1.33 -7.47
N ALA A 21 -17.76 1.08 -8.39
CA ALA A 21 -17.82 1.58 -9.75
C ALA A 21 -19.03 1.04 -10.52
N GLY A 22 -19.35 -0.25 -10.37
CA GLY A 22 -20.54 -0.85 -10.96
C GLY A 22 -21.82 -0.17 -10.47
N ILE A 23 -21.96 0.03 -9.16
CA ILE A 23 -23.11 0.71 -8.57
C ILE A 23 -23.19 2.16 -9.04
N ALA A 24 -22.07 2.89 -9.00
CA ALA A 24 -22.00 4.29 -9.44
C ALA A 24 -22.36 4.42 -10.92
N THR A 25 -21.92 3.49 -11.77
CA THR A 25 -22.25 3.46 -13.19
C THR A 25 -23.74 3.23 -13.41
N ILE A 26 -24.36 2.28 -12.70
CA ILE A 26 -25.81 2.05 -12.80
C ILE A 26 -26.58 3.31 -12.37
N LEU A 27 -26.24 3.89 -11.23
CA LEU A 27 -26.89 5.11 -10.73
C LEU A 27 -26.71 6.29 -11.68
N PHE A 28 -25.50 6.48 -12.20
CA PHE A 28 -25.19 7.54 -13.14
C PHE A 28 -25.97 7.36 -14.45
N THR A 29 -25.99 6.16 -15.01
CA THR A 29 -26.68 5.88 -16.28
C THR A 29 -28.20 5.93 -16.18
N VAL A 30 -28.75 5.69 -14.98
CA VAL A 30 -30.17 5.91 -14.66
C VAL A 30 -30.49 7.40 -14.54
N ALA A 31 -29.61 8.19 -13.90
CA ALA A 31 -29.81 9.63 -13.72
C ALA A 31 -29.50 10.47 -14.97
N PHE A 32 -28.51 10.04 -15.75
CA PHE A 32 -27.95 10.70 -16.91
C PHE A 32 -27.85 9.68 -18.04
N ASP A 33 -28.70 9.78 -19.06
CA ASP A 33 -28.61 8.88 -20.22
C ASP A 33 -27.30 9.18 -20.98
N PRO A 34 -26.32 8.25 -20.96
CA PRO A 34 -25.04 8.49 -21.61
C PRO A 34 -25.17 8.53 -23.15
N ALA A 35 -26.26 8.02 -23.74
CA ALA A 35 -26.52 8.15 -25.16
C ALA A 35 -26.90 9.59 -25.57
N ILE A 36 -27.49 10.36 -24.65
CA ILE A 36 -27.80 11.78 -24.87
C ILE A 36 -26.54 12.64 -24.71
N ILE A 37 -25.65 12.32 -23.76
CA ILE A 37 -24.44 13.10 -23.47
C ILE A 37 -23.37 12.97 -24.58
N PHE A 38 -23.24 11.79 -25.17
CA PHE A 38 -22.21 11.51 -26.20
C PHE A 38 -22.75 11.50 -27.63
N ILE A 39 -23.96 12.03 -27.86
CA ILE A 39 -24.63 12.03 -29.17
C ILE A 39 -23.80 12.75 -30.24
N GLU A 40 -23.02 13.77 -29.85
CA GLU A 40 -22.17 14.55 -30.75
C GLU A 40 -20.86 13.86 -31.13
N HIS A 41 -20.48 12.76 -30.47
CA HIS A 41 -19.20 12.08 -30.69
C HIS A 41 -19.32 10.76 -31.46
N ASP A 42 -20.52 10.42 -31.98
CA ASP A 42 -20.82 9.17 -32.71
C ASP A 42 -20.30 7.91 -31.97
N ILE A 43 -20.25 7.99 -30.64
CA ILE A 43 -19.81 6.89 -29.79
C ILE A 43 -21.00 5.94 -29.64
N SER A 44 -20.79 4.66 -30.00
CA SER A 44 -21.79 3.61 -29.78
C SER A 44 -22.25 3.61 -28.32
N ARG A 45 -23.54 3.33 -28.09
CA ARG A 45 -24.13 3.22 -26.73
C ARG A 45 -23.29 2.33 -25.82
N LEU A 46 -22.73 1.23 -26.36
CA LEU A 46 -21.86 0.35 -25.59
C LEU A 46 -20.57 1.04 -25.14
N GLY A 47 -19.99 1.90 -25.97
CA GLY A 47 -18.77 2.65 -25.67
C GLY A 47 -18.96 3.67 -24.56
N SER A 48 -20.10 4.36 -24.51
CA SER A 48 -20.36 5.33 -23.44
C SER A 48 -20.57 4.65 -22.08
N TYR A 49 -21.18 3.46 -22.05
CA TYR A 49 -21.29 2.66 -20.82
C TYR A 49 -19.93 2.18 -20.31
N THR A 50 -19.06 1.70 -21.18
CA THR A 50 -17.72 1.23 -20.77
C THR A 50 -16.85 2.37 -20.29
N ILE A 51 -16.85 3.53 -20.97
CA ILE A 51 -16.09 4.71 -20.55
C ILE A 51 -16.52 5.15 -19.14
N THR A 52 -17.83 5.27 -18.93
CA THR A 52 -18.40 5.65 -17.62
C THR A 52 -17.96 4.69 -16.52
N PHE A 53 -18.00 3.38 -16.79
CA PHE A 53 -17.52 2.36 -15.87
C PHE A 53 -16.04 2.53 -15.52
N PHE A 54 -15.16 2.68 -16.52
CA PHE A 54 -13.73 2.83 -16.29
C PHE A 54 -13.38 4.11 -15.53
N VAL A 55 -14.08 5.22 -15.79
CA VAL A 55 -13.89 6.48 -15.08
C VAL A 55 -14.24 6.31 -13.59
N PHE A 56 -15.41 5.75 -13.27
CA PHE A 56 -15.79 5.51 -11.89
C PHE A 56 -14.89 4.46 -11.20
N TRP A 57 -14.38 3.49 -11.94
CA TRP A 57 -13.47 2.48 -11.42
C TRP A 57 -12.11 3.06 -11.03
N VAL A 58 -11.50 3.88 -11.89
CA VAL A 58 -10.24 4.57 -11.58
C VAL A 58 -10.44 5.56 -10.42
N PHE A 59 -11.55 6.30 -10.41
CA PHE A 59 -11.86 7.23 -9.33
C PHE A 59 -12.06 6.50 -7.99
N GLY A 60 -12.81 5.40 -7.98
CA GLY A 60 -13.00 4.56 -6.79
C GLY A 60 -11.70 3.94 -6.28
N ALA A 61 -10.85 3.46 -7.20
CA ALA A 61 -9.54 2.92 -6.86
C ALA A 61 -8.62 4.01 -6.28
N ALA A 62 -8.63 5.22 -6.85
CA ALA A 62 -7.87 6.36 -6.33
C ALA A 62 -8.34 6.78 -4.93
N ASN A 63 -9.65 6.83 -4.69
CA ASN A 63 -10.21 7.20 -3.39
C ASN A 63 -9.90 6.13 -2.31
N ALA A 64 -10.02 4.85 -2.65
CA ALA A 64 -9.64 3.75 -1.77
C ALA A 64 -8.12 3.73 -1.51
N ALA A 65 -7.29 4.00 -2.52
CA ALA A 65 -5.84 4.14 -2.35
C ALA A 65 -5.47 5.34 -1.46
N ALA A 66 -6.14 6.48 -1.63
CA ALA A 66 -5.97 7.66 -0.78
C ALA A 66 -6.40 7.36 0.66
N THR A 67 -7.54 6.68 0.84
CA THR A 67 -8.02 6.24 2.16
C THR A 67 -6.99 5.31 2.82
N CYS A 68 -6.47 4.31 2.11
CA CYS A 68 -5.40 3.45 2.61
C CYS A 68 -4.08 4.20 2.88
N TYR A 69 -3.80 5.26 2.13
CA TYR A 69 -2.64 6.13 2.36
C TYR A 69 -2.80 6.92 3.67
N PHE A 70 -3.97 7.52 3.91
CA PHE A 70 -4.28 8.25 5.15
C PHE A 70 -4.43 7.34 6.37
N LEU A 71 -5.00 6.14 6.21
CA LEU A 71 -5.19 5.18 7.31
C LEU A 71 -3.92 4.39 7.65
N LYS A 72 -2.81 4.53 6.91
CA LYS A 72 -1.56 3.79 7.19
C LYS A 72 -1.05 4.19 8.60
N PRO A 73 -1.15 3.31 9.62
CA PRO A 73 -0.84 3.68 10.99
C PRO A 73 0.67 3.72 11.19
N CYS A 74 1.16 4.74 11.89
CA CYS A 74 2.55 4.87 12.35
C CYS A 74 3.00 3.70 13.24
N GLU A 75 2.06 2.94 13.82
CA GLU A 75 2.32 1.81 14.71
C GLU A 75 3.09 0.66 14.04
N ALA A 76 2.70 0.25 12.82
CA ALA A 76 3.40 -0.84 12.12
C ALA A 76 4.84 -0.46 11.74
N VAL A 77 5.10 0.84 11.51
CA VAL A 77 6.44 1.38 11.30
C VAL A 77 7.22 1.47 12.62
N ASN A 78 6.57 1.90 13.70
CA ASN A 78 7.19 1.99 15.02
C ASN A 78 7.58 0.62 15.57
N THR A 79 6.74 -0.41 15.50
CA THR A 79 7.08 -1.76 16.01
C THR A 79 8.20 -2.42 15.19
N ALA A 80 8.30 -2.13 13.90
CA ALA A 80 9.42 -2.58 13.07
C ALA A 80 10.73 -1.86 13.44
N ARG A 81 10.65 -0.57 13.79
CA ARG A 81 11.79 0.22 14.27
C ARG A 81 12.28 -0.24 15.64
N GLU A 82 11.36 -0.53 16.57
CA GLU A 82 11.70 -1.00 17.92
C GLU A 82 12.45 -2.34 17.87
N ARG A 83 11.98 -3.31 17.06
CA ARG A 83 12.70 -4.58 16.86
C ARG A 83 14.11 -4.40 16.27
N ALA A 84 14.25 -3.54 15.26
CA ALA A 84 15.55 -3.25 14.66
C ALA A 84 16.51 -2.57 15.67
N LYS A 85 15.97 -1.79 16.60
CA LYS A 85 16.73 -1.12 17.66
C LYS A 85 17.21 -2.13 18.71
N GLU A 86 16.38 -3.08 19.11
CA GLU A 86 16.73 -4.17 20.03
C GLU A 86 17.83 -5.07 19.46
N GLU A 87 17.72 -5.45 18.18
CA GLU A 87 18.74 -6.24 17.49
C GLU A 87 20.09 -5.50 17.42
N ALA A 88 20.08 -4.20 17.10
CA ALA A 88 21.29 -3.38 17.04
C ALA A 88 21.98 -3.22 18.40
N VAL A 89 21.19 -3.08 19.48
CA VAL A 89 21.71 -3.00 20.86
C VAL A 89 22.38 -4.32 21.25
N GLN A 90 21.77 -5.45 20.92
CA GLN A 90 22.33 -6.77 21.24
C GLN A 90 23.67 -7.01 20.53
N VAL A 91 23.77 -6.63 19.26
CA VAL A 91 25.01 -6.74 18.47
C VAL A 91 26.11 -5.82 19.04
N ALA A 92 25.75 -4.61 19.48
CA ALA A 92 26.71 -3.69 20.09
C ALA A 92 27.25 -4.21 21.43
N ILE A 93 26.40 -4.83 22.25
CA ILE A 93 26.79 -5.45 23.53
C ILE A 93 27.73 -6.64 23.27
N GLU A 94 27.41 -7.50 22.30
CA GLU A 94 28.26 -8.64 21.95
C GLU A 94 29.60 -8.19 21.36
N ALA A 95 29.60 -7.16 20.50
CA ALA A 95 30.82 -6.56 19.97
C ALA A 95 31.70 -5.97 21.08
N ALA A 96 31.11 -5.25 22.05
CA ALA A 96 31.83 -4.73 23.20
C ALA A 96 32.42 -5.85 24.08
N ALA A 97 31.68 -6.94 24.30
CA ALA A 97 32.16 -8.11 25.04
C ALA A 97 33.34 -8.80 24.32
N ARG A 98 33.29 -8.92 22.99
CA ARG A 98 34.40 -9.46 22.18
C ARG A 98 35.66 -8.58 22.22
N ILE A 99 35.50 -7.27 22.29
CA ILE A 99 36.63 -6.34 22.43
C ILE A 99 37.27 -6.49 23.81
N ALA A 100 36.47 -6.63 24.86
CA ALA A 100 36.97 -6.83 26.23
C ALA A 100 37.76 -8.13 26.39
N THR A 101 37.31 -9.24 25.80
CA THR A 101 38.04 -10.51 25.83
C THR A 101 39.32 -10.47 24.97
N ALA A 102 39.29 -9.78 23.83
CA ALA A 102 40.47 -9.57 23.00
C ALA A 102 41.54 -8.69 23.68
N GLN A 103 41.13 -7.72 24.52
CA GLN A 103 42.05 -6.90 25.29
C GLN A 103 42.63 -7.65 26.50
N GLY A 104 41.85 -8.49 27.18
CA GLY A 104 42.35 -9.35 28.26
C GLY A 104 43.46 -10.32 27.81
N SER A 105 43.34 -10.86 26.59
CA SER A 105 44.37 -11.74 26.01
C SER A 105 45.68 -11.01 25.63
N LYS A 106 45.62 -9.72 25.29
CA LYS A 106 46.83 -8.92 25.01
C LYS A 106 47.60 -8.52 26.27
N ALA A 107 46.93 -8.41 27.41
CA ALA A 107 47.57 -8.04 28.68
C ALA A 107 48.43 -9.18 29.28
N ASP A 108 48.08 -10.44 29.03
CA ASP A 108 48.80 -11.63 29.50
C ASP A 108 50.07 -11.94 28.69
N HIS A 109 50.11 -11.53 27.41
CA HIS A 109 51.25 -11.80 26.52
C HIS A 109 52.33 -10.70 26.52
N SER A 110 52.25 -9.71 27.42
CA SER A 110 53.23 -8.63 27.59
C SER A 110 53.87 -8.61 28.99
N ILE A 111 53.76 -9.69 29.77
CA ILE A 111 54.54 -9.91 31.00
C ILE A 111 55.79 -10.72 30.70
#